data_AF-A0A9D8FUL0-F1
#
_entry.id   AF-A0A9D8FUL0-F1
#
_cell.length_a   1.000
_cell.length_b   1.000
_cell.length_c   1.000
_cell.angle_alpha   90.00
_cell.angle_beta   90.00
_cell.angle_gamma   90.00
#
_symmetry.space_group_name_H-M   'P 1'
#
loop_
_entity.id
_entity.type
_entity.pdbx_description
1 polymer ?
#
loop_
_entity_poly.entity_id
_entity_poly.type
_entity_poly.pdbx_seq_one_letter_code
_entity_poly.pdbx_strand_id
1 'polypeptide(L)'
;ALAIDALAGLARVSLTLGDAERAREQVDEILAWIETNGPEGIEYPLQVALTCYRVLRATEDSRAEDVLNAAHRLLQEQADKIDDEALRRSFLENVAAHREIIGEWEGRQQ
;
A
#
# COMPACT_ATOMS: atom_id res chain seq x y z
N ALA A 1 7.04 -1.71 -13.87
CA ALA A 1 8.35 -2.13 -13.38
C ALA A 1 8.19 -3.36 -12.48
N LEU A 2 8.40 -4.58 -13.00
CA LEU A 2 8.37 -5.83 -12.22
C LEU A 2 9.25 -5.79 -10.95
N ALA A 3 10.26 -4.92 -10.93
CA ALA A 3 11.15 -4.73 -9.79
C ALA A 3 10.44 -4.15 -8.55
N ILE A 4 9.45 -3.25 -8.71
CA ILE A 4 8.81 -2.59 -7.54
C ILE A 4 7.87 -3.53 -6.81
N ASP A 5 7.05 -4.29 -7.54
CA ASP A 5 6.20 -5.33 -6.94
C ASP A 5 7.05 -6.40 -6.22
N ALA A 6 8.18 -6.80 -6.83
CA ALA A 6 9.13 -7.72 -6.21
C ALA A 6 9.80 -7.13 -4.96
N LEU A 7 10.21 -5.86 -5.01
CA LEU A 7 10.84 -5.17 -3.88
C LEU A 7 9.87 -4.99 -2.71
N ALA A 8 8.60 -4.69 -2.99
CA ALA A 8 7.54 -4.70 -1.97
C ALA A 8 7.36 -6.10 -1.38
N GLY A 9 7.37 -7.14 -2.21
CA GLY A 9 7.38 -8.53 -1.75
C GLY A 9 8.52 -8.82 -0.77
N LEU A 10 9.74 -8.35 -1.08
CA LEU A 10 10.91 -8.50 -0.21
C LEU A 10 10.76 -7.69 1.09
N ALA A 11 10.27 -6.45 1.03
CA ALA A 11 10.02 -5.63 2.22
C ALA A 11 9.07 -6.32 3.20
N ARG A 12 8.01 -6.96 2.69
CA ARG A 12 7.09 -7.77 3.51
C ARG A 12 7.77 -8.97 4.17
N VAL A 13 8.67 -9.65 3.45
CA VAL A 13 9.44 -10.78 4.00
C VAL A 13 10.39 -10.29 5.08
N SER A 14 11.17 -9.23 4.82
CA SER A 14 12.09 -8.62 5.79
C SER A 14 11.37 -8.24 7.09
N LEU A 15 10.22 -7.56 6.98
CA LEU A 15 9.40 -7.20 8.14
C LEU A 15 8.92 -8.44 8.91
N THR A 16 8.48 -9.49 8.22
CA THR A 16 8.02 -10.74 8.85
C THR A 16 9.15 -11.45 9.60
N LEU A 17 10.39 -11.33 9.12
CA LEU A 17 11.58 -11.88 9.76
C LEU A 17 12.10 -11.01 10.93
N GLY A 18 11.47 -9.86 11.20
CA GLY A 18 11.88 -8.91 12.23
C GLY A 18 13.03 -7.98 11.79
N ASP A 19 13.43 -8.01 10.52
CA ASP A 19 14.44 -7.12 9.97
C ASP A 19 13.81 -5.80 9.50
N ALA A 20 13.40 -5.00 10.48
CA ALA A 20 12.68 -3.75 10.24
C ALA A 20 13.54 -2.69 9.51
N GLU A 21 14.85 -2.67 9.78
CA GLU A 21 15.80 -1.79 9.10
C GLU A 21 15.88 -2.13 7.60
N ARG A 22 16.07 -3.42 7.26
CA ARG A 22 16.09 -3.83 5.86
C ARG A 22 14.77 -3.58 5.15
N ALA A 23 13.64 -3.84 5.84
CA ALA A 23 12.32 -3.53 5.30
C ALA A 23 12.17 -2.04 4.99
N ARG A 24 12.65 -1.15 5.89
CA ARG A 24 12.60 0.30 5.70
C ARG A 24 13.44 0.75 4.51
N GLU A 25 14.65 0.26 4.35
CA GLU A 25 15.50 0.56 3.17
C GLU A 25 14.80 0.21 1.86
N GLN A 26 14.14 -0.95 1.81
CA GLN A 26 13.40 -1.39 0.62
C GLN A 26 12.20 -0.49 0.34
N VAL A 27 11.51 -0.02 1.38
CA VAL A 27 10.41 0.94 1.24
C VAL A 27 10.90 2.32 0.82
N ASP A 28 12.03 2.78 1.32
CA ASP A 28 12.63 4.05 0.90
C ASP A 28 12.96 4.03 -0.61
N GLU A 29 13.51 2.93 -1.11
CA GLU A 29 13.77 2.75 -2.54
C GLU A 29 12.48 2.73 -3.37
N ILE A 30 11.43 2.06 -2.90
CA ILE A 30 10.11 2.06 -3.56
C ILE A 30 9.54 3.48 -3.63
N LEU A 31 9.53 4.20 -2.52
CA LEU A 31 8.94 5.55 -2.45
C LEU A 31 9.73 6.54 -3.31
N ALA A 32 11.07 6.48 -3.30
CA ALA A 32 11.90 7.32 -4.17
C ALA A 32 11.66 7.03 -5.65
N TRP A 33 11.46 5.75 -6.01
CA TRP A 33 11.12 5.38 -7.38
C TRP A 33 9.75 5.93 -7.80
N ILE A 34 8.73 5.80 -6.93
CA ILE A 34 7.38 6.32 -7.19
C ILE A 34 7.38 7.85 -7.29
N GLU A 35 8.13 8.55 -6.44
CA GLU A 35 8.27 10.01 -6.51
C GLU A 35 8.83 10.46 -7.87
N THR A 36 9.76 9.69 -8.43
CA THR A 36 10.42 10.02 -9.71
C THR A 36 9.59 9.61 -10.94
N ASN A 37 8.94 8.45 -10.89
CA ASN A 37 8.34 7.81 -12.08
C ASN A 37 6.81 7.81 -12.08
N GLY A 38 6.19 8.17 -10.95
CA GLY A 38 4.77 7.94 -10.71
C GLY A 38 4.45 6.46 -10.40
N PRO A 39 3.20 6.14 -10.08
CA PRO A 39 2.75 4.77 -9.84
C PRO A 39 2.57 3.96 -11.14
N GLU A 40 2.68 4.59 -12.31
CA GLU A 40 2.45 3.94 -13.61
C GLU A 40 3.40 2.76 -13.84
N GLY A 41 2.80 1.61 -14.20
CA GLY A 41 3.52 0.39 -14.49
C GLY A 41 3.83 -0.48 -13.26
N ILE A 42 3.42 -0.10 -12.05
CA ILE A 42 3.32 -1.04 -10.92
C ILE A 42 2.13 -1.95 -11.16
N GLU A 43 2.30 -3.27 -11.02
CA GLU A 43 1.24 -4.24 -11.30
C GLU A 43 0.17 -4.24 -10.21
N TYR A 44 0.58 -4.17 -8.93
CA TYR A 44 -0.31 -4.17 -7.77
C TYR A 44 -0.10 -2.93 -6.88
N PRO A 45 -0.45 -1.71 -7.35
CA PRO A 45 -0.10 -0.46 -6.67
C PRO A 45 -0.68 -0.36 -5.25
N LEU A 46 -1.90 -0.87 -5.01
CA LEU A 46 -2.51 -0.89 -3.68
C LEU A 46 -1.80 -1.87 -2.72
N GLN A 47 -1.29 -2.99 -3.23
CA GLN A 47 -0.52 -3.94 -2.42
C GLN A 47 0.88 -3.39 -2.10
N VAL A 48 1.51 -2.70 -3.04
CA VAL A 48 2.77 -1.98 -2.81
C VAL A 48 2.57 -0.91 -1.75
N ALA A 49 1.55 -0.06 -1.89
CA ALA A 49 1.27 1.01 -0.93
C ALA A 49 0.96 0.46 0.48
N LEU A 50 0.15 -0.61 0.58
CA LEU A 50 -0.11 -1.27 1.87
C LEU A 50 1.16 -1.84 2.50
N THR A 51 2.08 -2.37 1.70
CA THR A 51 3.36 -2.87 2.21
C THR A 51 4.22 -1.73 2.74
N CYS A 52 4.35 -0.63 1.99
CA CYS A 52 5.04 0.58 2.44
C CYS A 52 4.45 1.08 3.76
N TYR A 53 3.12 1.20 3.86
CA TYR A 53 2.44 1.62 5.07
C TYR A 53 2.80 0.75 6.28
N ARG A 54 2.69 -0.58 6.15
CA ARG A 54 2.97 -1.53 7.24
C ARG A 54 4.39 -1.41 7.77
N VAL A 55 5.36 -1.33 6.88
CA VAL A 55 6.78 -1.17 7.25
C VAL A 55 6.98 0.15 7.96
N LEU A 56 6.52 1.26 7.38
CA LEU A 56 6.68 2.60 7.97
C LEU A 56 6.03 2.69 9.35
N ARG A 57 4.83 2.13 9.51
CA ARG A 57 4.15 2.06 10.81
C ARG A 57 4.93 1.23 11.83
N ALA A 58 5.45 0.07 11.42
CA ALA A 58 6.26 -0.79 12.30
C ALA A 58 7.57 -0.12 12.73
N THR A 59 8.08 0.83 11.96
CA THR A 59 9.26 1.63 12.28
C THR A 59 8.94 3.02 12.83
N GLU A 60 7.68 3.29 13.19
CA GLU A 60 7.22 4.60 13.73
C GLU A 60 7.57 5.80 12.83
N ASP A 61 7.59 5.58 11.51
CA ASP A 61 7.89 6.60 10.52
C ASP A 61 6.66 7.44 10.20
N SER A 62 6.78 8.77 10.27
CA SER A 62 5.67 9.70 10.07
C SER A 62 5.05 9.63 8.68
N ARG A 63 5.78 9.13 7.67
CA ARG A 63 5.28 8.97 6.30
C ARG A 63 4.20 7.90 6.18
N ALA A 64 4.04 7.03 7.19
CA ALA A 64 3.00 5.99 7.20
C ALA A 64 1.59 6.58 6.96
N GLU A 65 1.34 7.77 7.51
CA GLU A 65 0.06 8.44 7.39
C GLU A 65 -0.24 8.90 5.96
N ASP A 66 0.75 9.54 5.33
CA ASP A 66 0.62 10.03 3.95
C ASP A 66 0.46 8.89 2.95
N VAL A 67 1.20 7.79 3.15
CA VAL A 67 1.12 6.59 2.29
C VAL A 67 -0.26 5.95 2.38
N LEU A 68 -0.83 5.78 3.57
CA LEU A 68 -2.17 5.19 3.69
C LEU A 68 -3.25 6.12 3.12
N ASN A 69 -3.14 7.43 3.33
CA ASN A 69 -4.08 8.39 2.73
C ASN A 69 -4.06 8.32 1.19
N ALA A 70 -2.86 8.23 0.60
CA ALA A 70 -2.70 8.05 -0.83
C ALA A 70 -3.29 6.71 -1.31
N ALA A 71 -3.06 5.62 -0.56
CA ALA A 71 -3.59 4.29 -0.86
C ALA A 71 -5.12 4.26 -0.81
N HIS A 72 -5.73 4.85 0.23
CA HIS A 72 -7.17 4.94 0.36
C HIS A 72 -7.80 5.75 -0.77
N ARG A 73 -7.23 6.92 -1.10
CA ARG A 73 -7.71 7.72 -2.23
C ARG A 73 -7.65 6.94 -3.54
N LEU A 74 -6.52 6.28 -3.83
CA LEU A 74 -6.39 5.45 -5.03
C LEU A 74 -7.41 4.31 -5.06
N LEU A 75 -7.67 3.67 -3.93
CA LEU A 75 -8.66 2.60 -3.81
C LEU A 75 -10.06 3.10 -4.15
N GLN A 76 -10.46 4.26 -3.61
CA GLN A 76 -11.76 4.87 -3.90
C GLN A 76 -11.87 5.29 -5.37
N GLU A 77 -10.83 5.91 -5.94
CA GLU A 77 -10.79 6.28 -7.37
C GLU A 77 -10.92 5.07 -8.31
N GLN A 78 -10.40 3.89 -7.91
CA GLN A 78 -10.58 2.65 -8.67
C GLN A 78 -11.99 2.08 -8.49
N ALA A 79 -12.52 2.12 -7.26
CA ALA A 79 -13.86 1.64 -6.96
C ALA A 79 -14.96 2.47 -7.64
N ASP A 80 -14.78 3.79 -7.74
CA ASP A 80 -15.72 4.71 -8.40
C ASP A 80 -15.86 4.49 -9.90
N LYS A 81 -14.89 3.78 -10.53
CA LYS A 81 -14.96 3.38 -11.94
C LYS A 81 -15.80 2.12 -12.15
N ILE A 82 -16.29 1.49 -11.07
CA ILE A 82 -17.10 0.27 -11.13
C ILE A 82 -18.57 0.66 -10.94
N ASP A 83 -19.32 0.68 -12.04
CA ASP A 83 -20.73 1.09 -12.03
C ASP A 83 -21.63 0.11 -11.26
N ASP A 84 -21.33 -1.19 -11.34
CA ASP A 84 -22.10 -2.23 -10.63
C ASP A 84 -21.80 -2.19 -9.13
N GLU A 85 -22.82 -1.89 -8.33
CA GLU A 85 -22.68 -1.73 -6.89
C GLU A 85 -22.20 -3.01 -6.18
N ALA A 86 -22.67 -4.18 -6.60
CA ALA A 86 -22.27 -5.44 -5.98
C ALA A 86 -20.81 -5.76 -6.30
N LEU A 87 -20.38 -5.48 -7.53
CA LEU A 87 -19.02 -5.67 -7.98
C LEU A 87 -18.06 -4.67 -7.30
N ARG A 88 -18.47 -3.42 -7.15
CA ARG A 88 -17.75 -2.39 -6.39
C ARG A 88 -17.58 -2.78 -4.91
N ARG A 89 -18.66 -3.27 -4.28
CA ARG A 89 -18.58 -3.76 -2.89
C ARG A 89 -17.63 -4.94 -2.77
N SER A 90 -17.73 -5.92 -3.67
CA SER A 90 -16.80 -7.06 -3.72
C SER A 90 -15.35 -6.60 -3.89
N PHE A 91 -15.09 -5.60 -4.75
CA PHE A 91 -13.75 -5.05 -4.95
C PHE A 91 -13.17 -4.46 -3.66
N LEU A 92 -13.97 -3.71 -2.90
CA LEU A 92 -13.54 -3.09 -1.63
C LEU A 92 -13.36 -4.11 -0.49
N GLU A 93 -14.26 -5.10 -0.40
CA GLU A 93 -14.34 -5.96 0.80
C GLU A 93 -13.65 -7.33 0.64
N ASN A 94 -13.66 -7.92 -0.57
CA ASN A 94 -13.19 -9.29 -0.78
C ASN A 94 -11.70 -9.39 -1.08
N VAL A 95 -11.06 -8.31 -1.52
CA VAL A 95 -9.60 -8.25 -1.70
C VAL A 95 -8.96 -7.87 -0.37
N ALA A 96 -8.11 -8.76 0.17
CA ALA A 96 -7.53 -8.59 1.50
C ALA A 96 -6.81 -7.25 1.69
N ALA A 97 -6.03 -6.82 0.70
CA ALA A 97 -5.31 -5.55 0.75
C ALA A 97 -6.26 -4.34 0.80
N HIS A 98 -7.38 -4.39 0.07
CA HIS A 98 -8.33 -3.27 0.01
C HIS A 98 -9.08 -3.12 1.33
N ARG A 99 -9.59 -4.24 1.86
CA ARG A 99 -10.26 -4.27 3.16
C ARG A 99 -9.37 -3.76 4.28
N GLU A 100 -8.08 -4.11 4.24
CA GLU A 100 -7.13 -3.64 5.25
C GLU A 100 -6.82 -2.14 5.13
N ILE A 101 -6.64 -1.62 3.91
CA ILE A 101 -6.48 -0.18 3.69
C ILE A 101 -7.66 0.59 4.27
N ILE A 102 -8.89 0.12 4.03
CA ILE A 102 -10.11 0.73 4.59
C ILE A 102 -10.08 0.69 6.12
N GLY A 103 -9.87 -0.50 6.71
CA GLY A 103 -9.91 -0.65 8.16
C GLY A 103 -8.84 0.17 8.89
N GLU A 104 -7.63 0.25 8.33
CA GLU A 104 -6.56 1.09 8.87
C GLU A 104 -6.87 2.59 8.72
N TRP A 105 -7.51 3.00 7.62
CA TRP A 105 -7.87 4.40 7.39
C TRP A 105 -9.01 4.84 8.32
N GLU A 106 -10.03 4.01 8.50
CA GLU A 106 -11.15 4.24 9.43
C GLU A 106 -10.69 4.26 10.89
N GLY A 107 -9.73 3.39 11.26
CA GLY A 107 -9.20 3.28 12.62
C GLY A 107 -8.44 4.52 13.10
N ARG A 108 -7.98 5.38 12.18
CA ARG A 108 -7.29 6.64 12.51
C ARG A 108 -8.24 7.82 12.78
N GLN A 109 -9.48 7.72 12.31
CA GLN A 109 -10.50 8.78 12.45
C GLN A 109 -11.28 8.66 13.77
N GLN A 110 -10.90 7.70 14.62
CA GLN A 110 -11.50 7.42 15.93
C GLN A 110 -10.54 7.83 17.05
#